data_AF-A0A7X8CNM2-F1
#
_entry.id   AF-A0A7X8CNM2-F1
#
_cell.length_a   1.000
_cell.length_b   1.000
_cell.length_c   1.000
_cell.angle_alpha   90.00
_cell.angle_beta   90.00
_cell.angle_gamma   90.00
#
_symmetry.space_group_name_H-M   'P 1'
#
loop_
_entity.id
_entity.type
_entity.pdbx_description
1 polymer ?
#
loop_
_entity_poly.entity_id
_entity_poly.type
_entity_poly.pdbx_seq_one_letter_code
_entity_poly.pdbx_strand_id
1 'polypeptide(L)' 'MSNQLKNILIWGAGKIGRGFIADLFNKAGYKLTFVDSNQELIHQLNT' A
#
# COMPACT_ATOMS: atom_id res chain seq x y z
N MET A 1 3.91 21.64 14.87
CA MET A 1 4.78 20.96 13.88
C MET A 1 3.91 20.02 13.07
N SER A 2 3.81 20.19 11.75
CA SER A 2 3.02 19.28 10.92
C SER A 2 3.72 17.91 10.87
N ASN A 3 3.10 16.88 11.43
CA ASN A 3 3.60 15.52 11.33
C ASN A 3 3.42 15.05 9.87
N GLN A 4 4.49 15.16 9.06
CA GLN A 4 4.47 14.73 7.67
C GLN A 4 4.33 13.20 7.65
N LEU A 5 3.26 12.68 7.04
CA LEU A 5 3.07 11.24 6.85
C LEU A 5 4.21 10.70 6.00
N LYS A 6 4.90 9.66 6.49
CA LYS A 6 5.96 8.99 5.74
C LYS A 6 5.32 8.17 4.62
N ASN A 7 5.89 8.22 3.42
CA ASN A 7 5.42 7.44 2.28
C ASN A 7 6.12 6.08 2.23
N ILE A 8 5.42 5.05 1.79
CA ILE A 8 6.00 3.73 1.50
C ILE A 8 5.41 3.15 0.21
N LEU A 9 6.27 2.49 -0.57
CA LEU A 9 5.91 1.74 -1.76
C LEU A 9 5.99 0.24 -1.45
N ILE A 10 4.88 -0.48 -1.64
CA ILE A 10 4.79 -1.93 -1.47
C ILE A 10 4.78 -2.58 -2.84
N TRP A 11 5.84 -3.33 -3.15
CA TRP A 11 5.94 -4.16 -4.35
C TRP A 11 5.21 -5.49 -4.12
N GLY A 12 4.19 -5.74 -4.93
CA GLY A 12 3.24 -6.83 -4.77
C GLY A 12 1.96 -6.35 -4.08
N ALA A 13 0.90 -6.12 -4.85
CA ALA A 13 -0.43 -5.75 -4.35
C ALA A 13 -1.29 -6.98 -4.01
N GLY A 14 -0.70 -8.18 -4.06
CA GLY A 14 -1.30 -9.46 -3.69
C GLY A 14 -1.74 -9.57 -2.23
N LYS A 15 -2.24 -10.74 -1.83
CA LYS A 15 -2.85 -10.97 -0.50
C LYS A 15 -1.92 -10.56 0.66
N ILE A 16 -0.64 -10.90 0.60
CA ILE A 16 0.33 -10.56 1.66
C ILE A 16 0.64 -9.06 1.68
N GLY A 17 0.83 -8.45 0.50
CA GLY A 17 1.12 -7.02 0.40
C GLY A 17 0.01 -6.16 0.99
N ARG A 18 -1.25 -6.39 0.56
CA ARG A 18 -2.41 -5.59 1.01
C ARG A 18 -3.04 -6.07 2.32
N GLY A 19 -2.84 -7.33 2.70
CA GLY A 19 -3.51 -7.93 3.87
C GLY A 19 -2.64 -8.04 5.12
N PHE A 20 -1.31 -8.00 4.99
CA PHE A 20 -0.39 -8.09 6.13
C PHE A 20 0.54 -6.87 6.20
N ILE A 21 1.34 -6.64 5.15
CA ILE A 21 2.33 -5.56 5.14
C ILE A 21 1.65 -4.19 5.21
N ALA A 22 0.59 -3.98 4.42
CA ALA A 22 -0.17 -2.75 4.45
C ALA A 22 -0.78 -2.44 5.82
N ASP A 23 -1.33 -3.44 6.51
CA ASP A 23 -1.95 -3.24 7.82
C ASP A 23 -0.92 -2.74 8.86
N LEU A 24 0.29 -3.31 8.84
CA LEU A 24 1.40 -2.88 9.71
C LEU A 24 1.78 -1.41 9.47
N PHE A 25 2.00 -1.02 8.22
CA PHE A 25 2.43 0.34 7.88
C PHE A 25 1.32 1.38 7.98
N ASN A 26 0.07 0.99 7.71
CA ASN A 26 -1.09 1.85 7.93
C ASN A 26 -1.23 2.19 9.41
N LYS A 27 -1.11 1.19 10.31
CA LYS A 27 -1.12 1.40 11.77
C LYS A 27 0.04 2.27 12.26
N ALA A 28 1.18 2.22 11.57
CA ALA A 28 2.33 3.06 11.87
C ALA A 28 2.23 4.49 11.28
N GLY A 29 1.12 4.85 10.63
CA GLY A 29 0.88 6.19 10.10
C GLY A 29 1.60 6.49 8.78
N TYR A 30 1.84 5.47 7.94
CA TYR A 30 2.41 5.66 6.62
C TYR A 30 1.33 5.85 5.57
N LYS A 31 1.61 6.70 4.58
CA LYS A 31 0.84 6.74 3.33
C LYS A 31 1.36 5.63 2.41
N LEU A 32 0.45 4.73 2.04
CA LEU A 32 0.78 3.54 1.27
C LEU A 32 0.60 3.78 -0.23
N THR A 33 1.46 3.18 -1.04
CA THR A 33 1.29 3.03 -2.49
C THR A 33 1.64 1.59 -2.87
N PHE A 34 0.81 0.95 -3.68
CA PHE A 34 1.04 -0.42 -4.15
C PHE A 34 1.50 -0.41 -5.61
N VAL A 35 2.41 -1.32 -5.95
CA VAL A 35 2.79 -1.62 -7.33
C VAL A 35 2.70 -3.11 -7.57
N ASP A 36 2.13 -3.51 -8.70
CA ASP A 36 2.03 -4.89 -9.13
C ASP A 36 2.07 -4.97 -10.65
N SER A 37 2.55 -6.08 -11.19
CA SER A 37 2.52 -6.36 -12.63
C SER A 37 1.11 -6.70 -13.13
N ASN A 38 0.24 -7.17 -12.25
CA ASN A 38 -1.14 -7.52 -12.59
C ASN A 38 -1.99 -6.24 -12.75
N GLN A 39 -2.14 -5.80 -13.99
CA GLN A 39 -2.91 -4.59 -14.35
C GLN A 39 -4.39 -4.68 -13.95
N GLU A 40 -5.01 -5.86 -14.06
CA GLU A 40 -6.40 -6.06 -13.65
C GLU A 40 -6.56 -5.85 -12.14
N LEU A 41 -5.65 -6.41 -11.33
CA LEU A 41 -5.63 -6.19 -9.89
C LEU A 41 -5.44 -4.71 -9.56
N ILE A 42 -4.50 -4.03 -10.23
CA ILE A 42 -4.27 -2.60 -10.02
C ILE A 42 -5.50 -1.77 -10.43
N HIS A 43 -6.20 -2.14 -11.50
CA HIS A 43 -7.44 -1.48 -11.89
C HIS A 43 -8.53 -1.66 -10.83
N GLN A 44 -8.75 -2.89 -10.36
CA GLN A 44 -9.72 -3.20 -9.31
C GLN A 44 -9.44 -2.43 -7.99
N LEU A 45 -8.18 -2.26 -7.62
CA LEU A 45 -7.78 -1.53 -6.40
C LEU A 45 -7.94 0.00 -6.50
N ASN A 46 -8.06 0.56 -7.71
CA ASN A 46 -8.19 2.00 -7.94
C ASN A 46 -9.63 2.43 -8.30
N THR A 47 -10.58 1.49 -8.33
CA THR A 47 -12.03 1.76 -8.45
C THR A 47 -12.64 2.12 -7.11
#